data_AF-A0A946ZHN4-F1
#
_entry.id   AF-A0A946ZHN4-F1
#
_cell.length_a   1.000
_cell.length_b   1.000
_cell.length_c   1.000
_cell.angle_alpha   90.00
_cell.angle_beta   90.00
_cell.angle_gamma   90.00
#
_symmetry.space_group_name_H-M   'P 1'
#
loop_
_entity.id
_entity.type
_entity.pdbx_description
1 polymer ?
#
loop_
_entity_poly.entity_id
_entity_poly.type
_entity_poly.pdbx_seq_one_letter_code
_entity_poly.pdbx_strand_id
1 'polypeptide(L)'
;HSEYTPRGWMKTEKELLIFEQHLYLRQPGYGTSYITGKYLLENAMADYARIKEVNGNTFRIKDFLDELNSIGNIPISLGHWEMTGLDQFKGDQSN
;
A
#
# COMPACT_ATOMS: atom_id res chain seq x y z
N HIS A 1 -14.95 -18.21 -0.65
CA HIS A 1 -13.78 -17.45 -1.12
C HIS A 1 -12.63 -18.37 -1.55
N SER A 2 -12.27 -19.41 -0.77
CA SER A 2 -11.19 -20.36 -1.12
C SER A 2 -11.39 -21.08 -2.47
N GLU A 3 -12.62 -21.44 -2.80
CA GLU A 3 -12.97 -22.12 -4.07
C GLU A 3 -12.83 -21.23 -5.31
N TYR A 4 -12.73 -19.91 -5.13
CA TYR A 4 -12.60 -18.93 -6.23
C TYR A 4 -11.17 -18.46 -6.45
N THR A 5 -10.20 -18.97 -5.68
CA THR A 5 -8.80 -18.59 -5.83
C THR A 5 -8.19 -19.30 -7.04
N PRO A 6 -7.69 -18.58 -8.06
CA PRO A 6 -7.14 -19.20 -9.26
C PRO A 6 -6.04 -20.21 -8.92
N ARG A 7 -5.97 -21.30 -9.70
CA ARG A 7 -4.93 -22.35 -9.57
C ARG A 7 -4.91 -23.10 -8.22
N GLY A 8 -5.94 -22.96 -7.39
CA GLY A 8 -6.05 -23.70 -6.13
C GLY A 8 -5.00 -23.32 -5.09
N TRP A 9 -4.49 -22.09 -5.15
CA TRP A 9 -3.46 -21.58 -4.21
C TRP A 9 -3.96 -21.42 -2.78
N MET A 10 -5.28 -21.33 -2.60
CA MET A 10 -5.90 -21.34 -1.29
C MET A 10 -6.63 -22.66 -1.14
N LYS A 11 -6.01 -23.59 -0.43
CA LYS A 11 -6.67 -24.82 0.00
C LYS A 11 -7.10 -24.63 1.45
N THR A 12 -8.27 -25.14 1.79
CA THR A 12 -8.74 -25.27 3.18
C THR A 12 -8.01 -26.40 3.90
N GLU A 13 -6.68 -26.41 3.82
CA GLU A 13 -5.85 -27.34 4.56
C GLU A 13 -5.81 -26.90 6.03
N LYS A 14 -6.19 -27.80 6.93
CA LYS A 14 -6.26 -27.55 8.38
C LYS A 14 -4.94 -27.02 8.94
N GLU A 15 -3.81 -27.47 8.38
CA GLU A 15 -2.47 -27.06 8.79
C GLU A 15 -2.17 -25.59 8.43
N LEU A 16 -2.54 -25.14 7.23
CA LEU A 16 -2.37 -23.75 6.80
C LEU A 16 -3.19 -22.80 7.67
N LEU A 17 -4.45 -23.15 7.95
CA LEU A 17 -5.32 -22.35 8.82
C LEU A 17 -4.74 -22.21 10.24
N ILE A 18 -4.29 -23.32 10.83
CA ILE A 18 -3.68 -23.31 12.18
C ILE A 18 -2.39 -22.48 12.18
N PHE A 19 -1.58 -22.57 11.12
CA PHE A 19 -0.37 -21.77 10.97
C PHE A 19 -0.69 -20.28 10.93
N GLU A 20 -1.65 -19.83 10.10
CA GLU A 20 -2.05 -18.42 10.00
C GLU A 20 -2.58 -17.88 11.34
N GLN A 21 -3.40 -18.67 12.05
CA GLN A 21 -3.89 -18.29 13.39
C GLN A 21 -2.74 -18.09 14.38
N HIS A 22 -1.77 -19.00 14.42
CA HIS A 22 -0.59 -18.84 15.28
C HIS A 22 0.29 -17.67 14.86
N LEU A 23 0.43 -17.42 13.55
CA LEU A 23 1.19 -16.29 13.03
C LEU A 23 0.59 -14.97 13.52
N TYR A 24 -0.72 -14.79 13.40
CA TYR A 24 -1.39 -13.55 13.83
C TYR A 24 -1.37 -13.36 15.35
N LEU A 25 -1.37 -14.43 16.14
CA LEU A 25 -1.19 -14.34 17.60
C LEU A 25 0.23 -13.95 18.01
N ARG A 26 1.25 -14.42 17.28
CA ARG A 26 2.67 -14.12 17.57
C ARG A 26 3.15 -12.79 16.97
N GLN A 27 2.52 -12.37 15.88
CA GLN A 27 2.89 -11.17 15.13
C GLN A 27 1.65 -10.28 14.94
N PRO A 28 1.21 -9.58 16.01
CA PRO A 28 0.08 -8.68 15.92
C PRO A 28 0.34 -7.61 14.84
N GLY A 29 -0.64 -7.41 13.96
CA GLY A 29 -0.55 -6.45 12.86
C GLY A 29 0.01 -7.00 11.55
N TYR A 30 0.59 -8.21 11.51
CA TYR A 30 1.16 -8.78 10.28
C TYR A 30 0.12 -8.85 9.15
N GLY A 31 -1.03 -9.49 9.39
CA GLY A 31 -2.08 -9.62 8.38
C GLY A 31 -2.67 -8.27 7.95
N THR A 32 -2.97 -7.40 8.92
CA THR A 32 -3.56 -6.08 8.61
C THR A 32 -2.58 -5.17 7.88
N SER A 33 -1.27 -5.32 8.09
CA SER A 33 -0.24 -4.50 7.43
C SER A 33 -0.29 -4.58 5.90
N TYR A 34 -0.67 -5.73 5.32
CA TYR A 34 -0.84 -5.88 3.88
C TYR A 34 -2.01 -5.05 3.35
N ILE A 35 -3.11 -5.02 4.11
CA ILE A 35 -4.33 -4.29 3.72
C ILE A 35 -4.10 -2.79 3.88
N THR A 36 -3.56 -2.37 5.02
CA THR A 36 -3.28 -0.95 5.27
C THR A 36 -2.18 -0.42 4.36
N GLY A 37 -1.13 -1.21 4.12
CA GLY A 37 -0.04 -0.85 3.21
C GLY A 37 -0.53 -0.67 1.77
N LYS A 38 -1.38 -1.58 1.27
CA LYS A 38 -2.04 -1.43 -0.03
C LYS A 38 -2.85 -0.15 -0.10
N TYR A 39 -3.71 0.10 0.89
CA TYR A 39 -4.55 1.30 0.92
C TYR A 39 -3.73 2.59 0.89
N LEU A 40 -2.65 2.66 1.67
CA LEU A 40 -1.75 3.81 1.68
C LEU A 40 -1.04 4.00 0.33
N LEU A 41 -0.64 2.90 -0.32
CA LEU A 41 -0.01 2.93 -1.64
C LEU A 41 -0.97 3.43 -2.72
N GLU A 42 -2.22 2.97 -2.70
CA GLU A 42 -3.28 3.40 -3.61
C GLU A 42 -3.57 4.89 -3.47
N ASN A 43 -3.65 5.40 -2.23
CA ASN A 43 -3.80 6.83 -1.97
C ASN A 43 -2.61 7.64 -2.49
N ALA A 44 -1.38 7.20 -2.22
CA ALA A 44 -0.18 7.88 -2.68
C ALA A 44 -0.12 7.98 -4.21
N MET A 45 -0.50 6.89 -4.90
CA MET A 45 -0.55 6.86 -6.37
C MET A 45 -1.64 7.79 -6.92
N ALA A 46 -2.80 7.87 -6.27
CA ALA A 46 -3.88 8.76 -6.67
C ALA A 46 -3.47 10.24 -6.56
N ASP A 47 -2.86 10.64 -5.44
CA ASP A 47 -2.36 12.00 -5.26
C ASP A 47 -1.21 12.34 -6.21
N TYR A 48 -0.29 11.39 -6.42
CA TYR A 48 0.78 11.54 -7.41
C TYR A 48 0.23 11.78 -8.83
N ALA A 49 -0.76 10.98 -9.25
CA ALA A 49 -1.41 11.13 -10.55
C ALA A 49 -2.11 12.49 -10.68
N ARG A 50 -2.84 12.91 -9.65
CA ARG A 50 -3.49 14.23 -9.60
C ARG A 50 -2.49 15.38 -9.72
N ILE A 51 -1.34 15.30 -9.04
CA ILE A 51 -0.29 16.31 -9.14
C ILE A 51 0.32 16.36 -10.54
N LYS A 52 0.54 15.21 -11.19
CA LYS A 52 1.01 15.17 -12.59
C LYS A 52 0.01 15.86 -13.51
N GLU A 53 -1.28 15.56 -13.38
CA GLU A 53 -2.35 16.16 -14.17
C GLU A 53 -2.41 17.69 -14.00
N VAL A 54 -2.42 18.19 -12.77
CA VAL A 54 -2.43 19.64 -12.47
C VAL A 54 -1.21 20.35 -13.05
N ASN A 55 -0.06 19.68 -13.07
CA ASN A 55 1.19 20.21 -13.64
C ASN A 55 1.29 20.02 -15.17
N GLY A 56 0.24 19.54 -15.84
CA GLY A 56 0.23 19.32 -17.29
C GLY A 56 1.09 18.13 -17.76
N ASN A 57 1.49 17.25 -16.86
CA ASN A 57 2.28 16.06 -17.14
C ASN A 57 1.39 14.82 -17.26
N THR A 58 1.71 13.93 -18.19
CA THR A 58 1.01 12.63 -18.28
C THR A 58 1.43 11.72 -17.14
N PHE A 59 0.47 11.16 -16.40
CA PHE A 59 0.74 10.12 -15.42
C PHE A 59 1.18 8.82 -16.10
N ARG A 60 2.24 8.20 -15.59
CA ARG A 60 2.70 6.86 -15.97
C ARG A 60 2.98 6.05 -14.72
N ILE A 61 2.40 4.85 -14.63
CA ILE A 61 2.61 3.96 -13.48
C ILE A 61 4.09 3.60 -13.26
N LYS A 62 4.86 3.50 -14.35
CA LYS A 62 6.29 3.24 -14.29
C LYS A 62 7.03 4.31 -13.50
N ASP A 63 6.72 5.59 -13.75
CA ASP A 63 7.41 6.71 -13.10
C ASP A 63 7.11 6.73 -11.59
N PHE A 64 5.86 6.46 -11.21
CA PHE A 64 5.46 6.28 -9.81
C PHE A 64 6.25 5.14 -9.13
N LEU A 65 6.31 3.96 -9.76
CA LEU A 65 7.00 2.81 -9.19
C LEU A 65 8.52 3.01 -9.13
N ASP A 66 9.12 3.64 -10.15
CA ASP A 66 10.55 3.94 -10.17
C ASP A 66 10.93 4.91 -9.04
N GLU A 67 10.14 5.98 -8.86
CA GLU A 67 10.35 6.96 -7.81
C GLU A 67 10.19 6.35 -6.42
N LEU A 68 9.09 5.61 -6.18
CA LEU A 68 8.87 4.87 -4.94
C LEU A 68 10.01 3.90 -4.62
N ASN A 69 10.48 3.13 -5.60
CA ASN A 69 11.57 2.19 -5.41
C ASN A 69 12.91 2.88 -5.12
N SER A 70 13.12 4.08 -5.65
CA SER A 70 14.35 4.85 -5.41
C SER A 70 14.44 5.43 -4.00
N ILE A 71 13.29 5.68 -3.35
CA ILE A 71 13.19 6.13 -1.95
C ILE A 71 13.59 5.00 -0.98
N GLY A 72 13.40 3.73 -1.39
CA GLY A 72 13.74 2.56 -0.59
C GLY A 72 12.62 2.09 0.34
N ASN A 73 12.96 1.20 1.29
CA ASN A 73 11.98 0.57 2.18
C ASN A 73 11.73 1.41 3.44
N ILE A 74 10.89 2.44 3.28
CA ILE A 74 10.41 3.29 4.38
C ILE A 74 8.88 3.15 4.53
N PRO A 75 8.27 3.61 5.64
CA PRO A 75 6.82 3.69 5.75
C PRO A 75 6.18 4.41 4.55
N ILE A 76 5.13 3.82 3.98
CA ILE A 76 4.45 4.36 2.78
C ILE A 76 3.95 5.79 3.00
N SER A 77 3.58 6.17 4.22
CA SER A 77 3.21 7.55 4.55
C SER A 77 4.35 8.55 4.32
N LEU A 78 5.59 8.17 4.61
CA LEU A 78 6.77 9.01 4.35
C LEU A 78 7.12 9.03 2.87
N GLY A 79 7.02 7.88 2.19
CA GLY A 79 7.20 7.82 0.73
C GLY A 79 6.16 8.68 0.01
N HIS A 80 4.90 8.65 0.48
CA HIS A 80 3.86 9.51 -0.05
C HIS A 80 4.23 10.99 0.10
N TRP A 81 4.61 11.42 1.31
CA TRP A 81 5.02 12.80 1.56
C TRP A 81 6.21 13.22 0.69
N GLU A 82 7.24 12.37 0.53
CA GLU A 82 8.41 12.67 -0.31
C GLU A 82 8.00 12.87 -1.79
N MET A 83 7.10 12.02 -2.30
CA MET A 83 6.69 12.05 -3.71
C MET A 83 5.68 13.15 -4.04
N THR A 84 4.88 13.59 -3.08
CA THR A 84 3.74 14.52 -3.34
C THR A 84 3.82 15.82 -2.55
N GLY A 85 4.65 15.89 -1.52
CA GLY A 85 4.69 17.00 -0.56
C GLY A 85 3.48 17.07 0.39
N LEU A 86 2.52 16.13 0.28
CA LEU A 86 1.30 16.13 1.09
C LEU A 86 1.56 15.44 2.43
N ASP A 87 1.45 16.19 3.52
CA ASP A 87 1.50 15.64 4.86
C ASP A 87 0.10 15.17 5.28
N GLN A 88 -0.13 13.86 5.27
CA GLN A 88 -1.42 13.27 5.64
C GLN A 88 -1.80 13.47 7.12
N PHE A 89 -0.87 13.92 7.97
CA PHE A 89 -1.09 14.16 9.40
C PHE A 89 -1.17 15.64 9.76
N LYS A 90 -0.81 16.55 8.86
CA LYS A 90 -1.19 17.96 8.99
C LYS A 90 -2.62 18.10 8.51
N GLY A 91 -3.54 18.14 9.49
CA GLY A 91 -4.89 18.65 9.24
C GLY A 91 -4.81 20.02 8.54
N ASP A 92 -5.76 20.26 7.64
CA ASP A 92 -5.88 21.46 6.82
C ASP A 92 -5.61 22.73 7.66
N GLN A 93 -4.42 23.32 7.50
CA GLN A 93 -4.08 24.64 8.05
C GLN A 93 -4.23 25.69 6.96
N SER A 94 -5.35 25.65 6.25
CA SER A 94 -5.83 26.81 5.51
C SER A 94 -6.37 27.83 6.53
N ASN A 95 -5.63 28.92 6.68
CA ASN A 95 -6.09 30.19 7.27
C ASN A 95 -6.05 31.23 6.14
#